data_AF-A0AB33BJM9-F1
#
_entry.id   AF-A0AB33BJM9-F1
#
_cell.length_a   1.000
_cell.length_b   1.000
_cell.length_c   1.000
_cell.angle_alpha   90.00
_cell.angle_beta   90.00
_cell.angle_gamma   90.00
#
_symmetry.space_group_name_H-M   'P 1'
#
loop_
_entity.id
_entity.type
_entity.pdbx_description
1 polymer ?
#
loop_
_entity_poly.entity_id
_entity_poly.type
_entity_poly.pdbx_seq_one_letter_code
_entity_poly.pdbx_strand_id
1 'polypeptide(L)'
;MKIFVTFCAFVADWLLFIFPLLQGKMELMDSNSVFKKYQSSHHQGFSLKGLFKNIIWVIPPLRIYYLKKYAGKELFDLSLNKEDFAKFYGFYNKSIAWYYVSYAGFLDALYTTYEMTEYLPIGEWSLIIFIVIVVILTYGGISYTNYMVSSNRKINLVKKIAKNHKNKIHQEQTYEKK
;
A
#
# COMPACT_ATOMS: atom_id res chain seq x y z
N MET A 1 -11.07 15.25 28.35
CA MET A 1 -9.63 15.25 28.03
C MET A 1 -9.12 13.86 27.66
N LYS A 2 -9.21 12.84 28.54
CA LYS A 2 -8.71 11.47 28.25
C LYS A 2 -9.26 10.86 26.94
N ILE A 3 -10.59 10.85 26.77
CA ILE A 3 -11.20 10.29 25.55
C ILE A 3 -10.78 10.98 24.24
N PHE A 4 -10.53 12.30 24.31
CA PHE A 4 -10.05 13.06 23.15
C PHE A 4 -8.60 12.68 22.81
N VAL A 5 -7.74 12.55 23.81
CA VAL A 5 -6.34 12.11 23.61
C VAL A 5 -6.30 10.68 23.06
N THR A 6 -7.08 9.77 23.62
CA THR A 6 -7.17 8.39 23.12
C THR A 6 -7.69 8.35 21.67
N PHE A 7 -8.69 9.18 21.34
CA PHE A 7 -9.17 9.28 19.95
C PHE A 7 -8.08 9.79 19.00
N CYS A 8 -7.32 10.81 19.39
CA CYS A 8 -6.19 11.30 18.60
C CYS A 8 -5.12 10.22 18.40
N ALA A 9 -4.78 9.47 19.45
CA ALA A 9 -3.83 8.36 19.37
C ALA A 9 -4.33 7.25 18.42
N PHE A 10 -5.59 6.84 18.58
CA PHE A 10 -6.26 5.90 17.67
C PHE A 10 -6.16 6.33 16.21
N VAL A 11 -6.49 7.60 15.90
CA VAL A 11 -6.37 8.10 14.52
C VAL A 11 -4.91 8.08 14.05
N ALA A 12 -3.97 8.54 14.88
CA ALA A 12 -2.56 8.58 14.55
C ALA A 12 -1.99 7.19 14.23
N ASP A 13 -2.32 6.18 15.04
CA ASP A 13 -1.80 4.82 14.87
C ASP A 13 -2.36 4.16 13.61
N TRP A 14 -3.65 4.34 13.31
CA TRP A 14 -4.21 3.87 12.05
C TRP A 14 -3.57 4.55 10.83
N LEU A 15 -3.17 5.83 10.93
CA LEU A 15 -2.39 6.50 9.89
C LEU A 15 -0.97 5.93 9.78
N LEU A 16 -0.32 5.61 10.91
CA LEU A 16 0.99 4.95 10.97
C LEU A 16 0.96 3.51 10.43
N PHE A 17 -0.20 2.85 10.44
CA PHE A 17 -0.39 1.63 9.70
C PHE A 17 -0.50 1.90 8.19
N ILE A 18 -1.41 2.78 7.77
CA ILE A 18 -1.83 2.93 6.36
C ILE A 18 -0.77 3.57 5.48
N PHE A 19 -0.14 4.67 5.93
CA PHE A 19 0.79 5.42 5.07
C PHE A 19 2.13 4.73 4.87
N PRO A 20 2.78 4.18 5.90
CA PRO A 20 3.92 3.29 5.73
C PRO A 20 3.60 2.07 4.84
N LEU A 21 2.39 1.50 4.94
CA LEU A 21 1.97 0.43 4.03
C LEU A 21 1.95 0.90 2.58
N LEU A 22 1.41 2.10 2.33
CA LEU A 22 1.38 2.72 1.00
C LEU A 22 2.80 2.95 0.47
N GLN A 23 3.69 3.54 1.29
CA GLN A 23 5.06 3.81 0.91
C GLN A 23 5.81 2.51 0.60
N GLY A 24 5.67 1.49 1.46
CA GLY A 24 6.23 0.16 1.23
C GLY A 24 5.78 -0.42 -0.12
N LYS A 25 4.50 -0.27 -0.48
CA LYS A 25 3.99 -0.72 -1.78
C LYS A 25 4.59 0.04 -2.96
N MET A 26 4.71 1.37 -2.86
CA MET A 26 5.28 2.20 -3.94
C MET A 26 6.73 1.84 -4.22
N GLU A 27 7.56 1.77 -3.18
CA GLU A 27 8.97 1.37 -3.29
C GLU A 27 9.10 -0.04 -3.91
N LEU A 28 8.20 -0.95 -3.55
CA LEU A 28 8.22 -2.31 -4.12
C LEU A 28 7.79 -2.35 -5.59
N MET A 29 6.91 -1.45 -6.02
CA MET A 29 6.58 -1.30 -7.44
C MET A 29 7.77 -0.77 -8.23
N ASP A 30 8.51 0.18 -7.67
CA ASP A 30 9.69 0.74 -8.31
C ASP A 30 10.78 -0.32 -8.43
N SER A 31 11.03 -1.10 -7.37
CA SER A 31 11.88 -2.29 -7.40
C SER A 31 11.43 -3.28 -8.49
N ASN A 32 10.13 -3.63 -8.54
CA ASN A 32 9.58 -4.49 -9.57
C ASN A 32 9.74 -3.93 -11.00
N SER A 33 9.67 -2.62 -11.18
CA SER A 33 9.79 -1.98 -12.49
C SER A 33 11.19 -2.16 -13.08
N VAL A 34 12.22 -2.11 -12.24
CA VAL A 34 13.61 -2.42 -12.61
C VAL A 34 13.73 -3.90 -12.93
N PHE A 35 13.21 -4.76 -12.06
CA PHE A 35 13.28 -6.22 -12.23
C PHE A 35 12.55 -6.71 -13.49
N LYS A 36 11.48 -6.03 -13.91
CA LYS A 36 10.70 -6.39 -15.09
C LYS A 36 11.52 -6.44 -16.38
N LYS A 37 12.62 -5.68 -16.49
CA LYS A 37 13.52 -5.71 -17.66
C LYS A 37 14.18 -7.08 -17.86
N TYR A 38 14.33 -7.85 -16.78
CA TYR A 38 15.04 -9.12 -16.73
C TYR A 38 14.08 -10.32 -16.75
N GLN A 39 12.77 -10.08 -16.67
CA GLN A 39 11.77 -11.15 -16.77
C GLN A 39 11.56 -11.53 -18.24
N SER A 40 11.75 -12.82 -18.53
CA SER A 40 11.46 -13.37 -19.86
C SER A 40 9.94 -13.38 -20.11
N SER A 41 9.49 -13.06 -21.33
CA SER A 41 8.07 -13.08 -21.74
C SER A 41 7.36 -14.42 -21.49
N HIS A 42 8.12 -15.51 -21.30
CA HIS A 42 7.63 -16.86 -21.04
C HIS A 42 7.42 -17.20 -19.54
N HIS A 43 7.92 -16.40 -18.61
CA HIS A 43 7.58 -16.59 -17.20
C HIS A 43 6.27 -15.87 -16.93
N GLN A 44 5.18 -16.64 -17.01
CA GLN A 44 3.91 -16.30 -16.37
C GLN A 44 4.23 -15.87 -14.94
N GLY A 45 4.25 -14.56 -14.71
CA GLY A 45 4.64 -13.98 -13.44
C GLY A 45 3.91 -14.70 -12.32
N PHE A 46 4.67 -15.13 -11.32
CA PHE A 46 4.22 -15.86 -10.12
C PHE A 46 2.74 -15.59 -9.81
N SER A 47 1.87 -16.46 -10.32
CA SER A 47 0.42 -16.33 -10.15
C SER A 47 0.07 -17.04 -8.85
N LEU A 48 0.29 -16.34 -7.73
CA LEU A 48 -0.38 -16.69 -6.49
C LEU A 48 -1.88 -16.62 -6.75
N LYS A 49 -2.52 -17.78 -6.93
CA LYS A 49 -3.96 -17.89 -7.07
C LYS A 49 -4.63 -17.65 -5.72
N GLY A 50 -5.68 -16.84 -5.69
CA GLY A 50 -6.56 -16.67 -4.54
C GLY A 50 -6.12 -15.65 -3.48
N LEU A 51 -6.71 -15.75 -2.27
CA LEU A 51 -6.54 -14.84 -1.12
C LEU A 51 -5.08 -14.62 -0.70
N PHE A 52 -4.20 -15.60 -0.95
CA PHE A 52 -2.78 -15.54 -0.62
C PHE A 52 -2.02 -14.43 -1.35
N LYS A 53 -2.48 -13.99 -2.54
CA LYS A 53 -1.85 -12.88 -3.27
C LYS A 53 -1.90 -11.57 -2.48
N ASN A 54 -2.98 -11.33 -1.74
CA ASN A 54 -3.16 -10.09 -0.97
C ASN A 54 -2.54 -10.20 0.43
N ILE A 55 -2.48 -11.40 1.01
CA ILE A 55 -1.91 -11.65 2.34
C ILE A 55 -0.37 -11.63 2.31
N ILE A 56 0.26 -12.13 1.24
CA ILE A 56 1.73 -12.09 1.08
C ILE A 56 2.26 -10.65 1.00
N TRP A 57 1.41 -9.67 0.67
CA TRP A 57 1.77 -8.26 0.76
C TRP A 57 1.88 -7.73 2.18
N VAL A 58 1.26 -8.38 3.17
CA VAL A 58 1.33 -7.99 4.58
C VAL A 58 2.62 -8.50 5.23
N ILE A 59 3.30 -9.48 4.63
CA ILE A 59 4.51 -10.10 5.17
C ILE A 59 5.65 -10.06 4.13
N PRO A 60 6.45 -8.99 4.08
CA PRO A 60 7.54 -8.82 3.11
C PRO A 60 8.57 -9.96 3.07
N PRO A 61 8.99 -10.56 4.21
CA PRO A 61 9.97 -11.65 4.20
C PRO A 61 9.53 -12.84 3.34
N LEU A 62 8.24 -13.16 3.32
CA LEU A 62 7.70 -14.27 2.52
C LEU A 62 7.91 -14.00 1.02
N ARG A 63 7.76 -12.75 0.58
CA ARG A 63 7.96 -12.40 -0.82
C ARG A 63 9.43 -12.58 -1.27
N ILE A 64 10.42 -12.36 -0.41
CA ILE A 64 11.84 -12.67 -0.70
C ILE A 64 12.01 -14.14 -0.97
N TYR A 65 11.45 -14.96 -0.08
CA TYR A 65 11.57 -16.41 -0.18
C TYR A 65 11.04 -16.90 -1.53
N TYR A 66 9.88 -16.41 -1.94
CA TYR A 66 9.31 -16.72 -3.25
C TYR A 66 10.12 -16.13 -4.42
N LEU A 67 10.62 -14.90 -4.31
CA LEU A 67 11.42 -14.29 -5.38
C LEU A 67 12.74 -15.06 -5.61
N LYS A 68 13.45 -15.41 -4.53
CA LYS A 68 14.67 -16.22 -4.60
C LYS A 68 14.40 -17.64 -5.13
N LYS A 69 13.27 -18.23 -4.72
CA LYS A 69 12.90 -19.60 -5.08
C LYS A 69 12.49 -19.74 -6.55
N TYR A 70 11.79 -18.76 -7.10
CA TYR A 70 11.16 -18.86 -8.42
C TYR A 70 11.78 -17.96 -9.50
N ALA A 71 12.63 -17.01 -9.14
CA ALA A 71 13.24 -16.07 -10.08
C ALA A 71 14.77 -15.95 -9.90
N GLY A 72 15.42 -17.07 -9.52
CA GLY A 72 16.85 -17.10 -9.22
C GLY A 72 17.73 -16.75 -10.44
N LYS A 73 17.31 -17.14 -11.65
CA LYS A 73 18.04 -16.82 -12.89
C LYS A 73 17.92 -15.34 -13.24
N GLU A 74 16.73 -14.78 -13.18
CA GLU A 74 16.49 -13.35 -13.46
C GLU A 74 17.16 -12.46 -12.43
N LEU A 75 17.20 -12.89 -11.16
CA LEU A 75 17.96 -12.19 -10.11
C LEU A 75 19.46 -12.24 -10.36
N PHE A 76 19.97 -13.37 -10.85
CA PHE A 76 21.37 -13.48 -11.27
C PHE A 76 21.67 -12.55 -12.44
N ASP A 77 20.84 -12.56 -13.49
CA ASP A 77 20.99 -11.68 -14.67
C ASP A 77 20.92 -10.19 -14.27
N LEU A 78 20.01 -9.84 -13.36
CA LEU A 78 19.94 -8.49 -12.77
C LEU A 78 21.24 -8.15 -12.03
N SER A 79 21.79 -9.07 -11.24
CA SER A 79 23.01 -8.84 -10.45
C SER A 79 24.26 -8.57 -11.29
N LEU A 80 24.28 -9.01 -12.55
CA LEU A 80 25.36 -8.70 -13.50
C LEU A 80 25.39 -7.22 -13.88
N ASN A 81 24.23 -6.54 -13.85
CA ASN A 81 24.16 -5.08 -14.02
C ASN A 81 24.18 -4.39 -12.63
N LYS A 82 25.36 -3.92 -12.23
CA LYS A 82 25.58 -3.29 -10.91
C LYS A 82 24.64 -2.12 -10.63
N GLU A 83 24.33 -1.28 -11.63
CA GLU A 83 23.46 -0.11 -11.44
C GLU A 83 22.00 -0.50 -11.23
N ASP A 84 21.47 -1.38 -12.09
CA ASP A 84 20.08 -1.83 -11.98
C ASP A 84 19.89 -2.70 -10.73
N PHE A 85 20.89 -3.53 -10.36
CA PHE A 85 20.86 -4.27 -9.11
C PHE A 85 20.85 -3.35 -7.88
N ALA A 86 21.71 -2.32 -7.85
CA ALA A 86 21.74 -1.36 -6.74
C ALA A 86 20.41 -0.61 -6.60
N LYS A 87 19.79 -0.20 -7.72
CA LYS A 87 18.46 0.43 -7.73
C LYS A 87 17.38 -0.53 -7.24
N PHE A 88 17.32 -1.74 -7.79
CA PHE A 88 16.39 -2.78 -7.38
C PHE A 88 16.47 -3.04 -5.87
N TYR A 89 17.68 -3.30 -5.38
CA TYR A 89 17.94 -3.65 -3.99
C TYR A 89 17.71 -2.48 -3.03
N GLY A 90 18.03 -1.25 -3.46
CA GLY A 90 17.75 -0.03 -2.70
C GLY A 90 16.26 0.19 -2.47
N PHE A 91 15.44 0.18 -3.54
CA PHE A 91 13.98 0.27 -3.42
C PHE A 91 13.39 -0.91 -2.64
N TYR A 92 13.96 -2.09 -2.83
CA TYR A 92 13.55 -3.30 -2.14
C TYR A 92 13.71 -3.19 -0.61
N ASN A 93 14.89 -2.77 -0.15
CA ASN A 93 15.15 -2.61 1.28
C ASN A 93 14.32 -1.48 1.91
N LYS A 94 14.14 -0.37 1.20
CA LYS A 94 13.24 0.71 1.64
C LYS A 94 11.82 0.22 1.83
N SER A 95 11.33 -0.56 0.85
CA SER A 95 10.01 -1.17 0.95
C SER A 95 9.86 -1.99 2.23
N ILE A 96 10.81 -2.90 2.49
CA ILE A 96 10.80 -3.73 3.71
C ILE A 96 10.77 -2.87 4.97
N ALA A 97 11.61 -1.83 5.05
CA ALA A 97 11.65 -0.95 6.21
C ALA A 97 10.27 -0.33 6.48
N TRP A 98 9.61 0.20 5.44
CA TRP A 98 8.28 0.78 5.56
C TRP A 98 7.20 -0.23 5.94
N TYR A 99 7.33 -1.50 5.52
CA TYR A 99 6.45 -2.55 6.00
C TYR A 99 6.61 -2.86 7.48
N TYR A 100 7.84 -2.87 8.00
CA TYR A 100 8.05 -3.05 9.44
C TYR A 100 7.48 -1.87 10.24
N VAL A 101 7.64 -0.63 9.74
CA VAL A 101 7.01 0.55 10.35
C VAL A 101 5.49 0.44 10.32
N SER A 102 4.91 0.03 9.19
CA SER A 102 3.46 -0.22 9.06
C SER A 102 2.98 -1.28 10.05
N TYR A 103 3.74 -2.37 10.21
CA TYR A 103 3.40 -3.44 11.14
C TYR A 103 3.46 -2.97 12.60
N ALA A 104 4.46 -2.17 12.97
CA ALA A 104 4.52 -1.54 14.30
C ALA A 104 3.30 -0.64 14.54
N GLY A 105 2.99 0.27 13.60
CA GLY A 105 1.80 1.12 13.69
C GLY A 105 0.49 0.34 13.72
N PHE A 106 0.43 -0.83 13.09
CA PHE A 106 -0.73 -1.73 13.20
C PHE A 106 -0.90 -2.29 14.62
N LEU A 107 0.19 -2.74 15.26
CA LEU A 107 0.14 -3.23 16.63
C LEU A 107 -0.29 -2.13 17.61
N ASP A 108 0.23 -0.91 17.44
CA ASP A 108 -0.20 0.25 18.24
C ASP A 108 -1.68 0.57 17.98
N ALA A 109 -2.12 0.50 16.72
CA ALA A 109 -3.53 0.71 16.37
C ALA A 109 -4.46 -0.32 16.99
N LEU A 110 -4.03 -1.59 17.14
CA LEU A 110 -4.80 -2.60 17.87
C LEU A 110 -4.96 -2.19 19.33
N TYR A 111 -3.88 -1.74 19.97
CA TYR A 111 -3.92 -1.30 21.36
C TYR A 111 -4.83 -0.08 21.55
N THR A 112 -4.68 0.97 20.75
CA THR A 112 -5.51 2.17 20.88
C THR A 112 -6.96 1.96 20.44
N THR A 113 -7.22 1.01 19.53
CA THR A 113 -8.60 0.58 19.23
C THR A 113 -9.23 -0.13 20.44
N TYR A 114 -8.47 -0.99 21.13
CA TYR A 114 -8.93 -1.63 22.35
C TYR A 114 -9.25 -0.60 23.44
N GLU A 115 -8.34 0.34 23.72
CA GLU A 115 -8.60 1.44 24.68
C GLU A 115 -9.85 2.25 24.29
N MET A 116 -10.03 2.57 23.01
CA MET A 116 -11.23 3.27 22.53
C MET A 116 -12.52 2.48 22.79
N THR A 117 -12.48 1.15 22.69
CA THR A 117 -13.65 0.32 22.96
C THR A 117 -14.00 0.21 24.45
N GLU A 118 -13.03 0.40 25.37
CA GLU A 118 -13.31 0.42 26.81
C GLU A 118 -14.12 1.65 27.24
N TYR A 119 -14.04 2.76 26.51
CA TYR A 119 -14.84 3.96 26.78
C TYR A 119 -16.31 3.82 26.34
N LEU A 120 -16.65 2.78 25.58
CA LEU A 120 -18.00 2.55 25.11
C LEU A 120 -18.76 1.67 26.14
N PRO A 121 -19.98 2.04 26.58
CA PRO A 121 -20.73 1.31 27.60
C PRO A 121 -21.44 0.07 27.01
N ILE A 122 -20.68 -0.85 26.41
CA ILE A 122 -21.21 -1.98 25.62
C ILE A 122 -21.04 -3.35 26.29
N GLY A 123 -20.43 -3.38 27.49
CA GLY A 123 -20.31 -4.59 28.31
C GLY A 123 -19.67 -5.75 27.56
N GLU A 124 -20.38 -6.88 27.49
CA GLU A 124 -19.91 -8.14 26.89
C GLU A 124 -19.67 -8.04 25.37
N TRP A 125 -20.23 -7.04 24.69
CA TRP A 125 -20.05 -6.85 23.24
C TRP A 125 -18.74 -6.14 22.87
N SER A 126 -17.99 -5.65 23.86
CA SER A 126 -16.73 -4.91 23.67
C SER A 126 -15.75 -5.66 22.76
N LEU A 127 -15.53 -6.95 23.01
CA LEU A 127 -14.63 -7.80 22.22
C LEU A 127 -15.11 -7.93 20.76
N ILE A 128 -16.40 -8.15 20.54
CA ILE A 128 -16.97 -8.30 19.19
C ILE A 128 -16.82 -6.98 18.42
N ILE A 129 -17.11 -5.86 19.06
CA ILE A 129 -17.01 -4.53 18.45
C ILE A 129 -15.56 -4.17 18.15
N PHE A 130 -14.63 -4.48 19.04
CA PHE A 130 -13.19 -4.37 18.80
C PHE A 130 -12.79 -5.13 17.53
N ILE A 131 -13.14 -6.41 17.42
CA ILE A 131 -12.83 -7.24 16.24
C ILE A 131 -13.42 -6.63 14.98
N VAL A 132 -14.68 -6.20 15.01
CA VAL A 132 -15.36 -5.59 13.86
C VAL A 132 -14.65 -4.32 13.41
N ILE A 133 -14.30 -3.42 14.32
CA ILE A 133 -13.60 -2.16 14.00
C ILE A 133 -12.23 -2.47 13.38
N VAL A 134 -11.46 -3.37 13.99
CA VAL A 134 -10.14 -3.77 13.47
C VAL A 134 -10.26 -4.36 12.07
N VAL A 135 -11.21 -5.26 11.82
CA VAL A 135 -11.41 -5.88 10.50
C VAL A 135 -11.78 -4.81 9.45
N ILE A 136 -12.72 -3.92 9.76
CA ILE A 136 -13.16 -2.86 8.85
C ILE A 136 -12.00 -1.93 8.50
N LEU A 137 -11.26 -1.44 9.51
CA LEU A 137 -10.17 -0.48 9.30
C LEU A 137 -8.96 -1.13 8.63
N THR A 138 -8.64 -2.37 8.95
CA THR A 138 -7.58 -3.13 8.27
C THR A 138 -7.92 -3.33 6.80
N TYR A 139 -9.13 -3.82 6.51
CA TYR A 139 -9.58 -4.02 5.15
C TYR A 139 -9.67 -2.70 4.37
N GLY A 140 -10.21 -1.66 4.99
CA GLY A 140 -10.29 -0.31 4.44
C GLY A 140 -8.92 0.26 4.11
N GLY A 141 -7.96 0.15 5.04
CA GLY A 141 -6.58 0.58 4.85
C GLY A 141 -5.87 -0.18 3.73
N ILE A 142 -5.97 -1.51 3.69
CA ILE A 142 -5.39 -2.33 2.62
C ILE A 142 -6.03 -1.99 1.26
N SER A 143 -7.35 -1.84 1.22
CA SER A 143 -8.09 -1.50 0.00
C SER A 143 -7.73 -0.10 -0.50
N TYR A 144 -7.63 0.87 0.41
CA TYR A 144 -7.18 2.23 0.11
C TYR A 144 -5.76 2.24 -0.47
N THR A 145 -4.81 1.58 0.18
CA THR A 145 -3.42 1.53 -0.32
C THR A 145 -3.34 0.84 -1.69
N ASN A 146 -4.11 -0.23 -1.93
CA ASN A 146 -4.21 -0.88 -3.24
C ASN A 146 -4.79 0.06 -4.30
N TYR A 147 -5.87 0.79 -3.98
CA TYR A 147 -6.45 1.79 -4.88
C TYR A 147 -5.45 2.89 -5.25
N MET A 148 -4.72 3.41 -4.25
CA MET A 148 -3.75 4.50 -4.41
C MET A 148 -2.59 4.12 -5.34
N VAL A 149 -2.17 2.85 -5.28
CA VAL A 149 -1.12 2.25 -6.10
C VAL A 149 -1.61 1.80 -7.48
N SER A 150 -2.92 1.56 -7.63
CA SER A 150 -3.49 1.05 -8.88
C SER A 150 -3.34 2.02 -10.07
N SER A 151 -3.15 1.45 -11.27
CA SER A 151 -3.15 2.19 -12.54
C SER A 151 -4.45 2.97 -12.77
N ASN A 152 -5.57 2.52 -12.18
CA ASN A 152 -6.87 3.19 -12.29
C ASN A 152 -6.85 4.59 -11.72
N ARG A 153 -6.10 4.84 -10.63
CA ARG A 153 -5.95 6.19 -10.09
C ARG A 153 -5.17 7.09 -11.04
N LYS A 154 -4.10 6.59 -11.66
CA LYS A 154 -3.32 7.34 -12.67
C LYS A 154 -4.21 7.72 -13.85
N ILE A 155 -4.99 6.76 -14.38
CA ILE A 155 -5.93 6.99 -15.47
C ILE A 155 -7.00 8.03 -15.09
N ASN A 156 -7.58 7.92 -13.91
CA ASN A 156 -8.62 8.85 -13.44
C ASN A 156 -8.06 10.27 -13.22
N LEU A 157 -6.83 10.40 -12.75
CA LEU A 157 -6.15 11.68 -12.60
C LEU A 157 -5.89 12.33 -13.97
N VAL A 158 -5.36 11.57 -14.94
CA VAL A 158 -5.17 12.04 -16.32
C VAL A 158 -6.49 12.46 -16.95
N LYS A 159 -7.56 11.66 -16.79
CA LYS A 159 -8.92 11.99 -17.27
C LYS A 159 -9.46 13.29 -16.66
N LYS A 160 -9.25 13.50 -15.34
CA LYS A 160 -9.66 14.74 -14.67
C LYS A 160 -8.90 15.96 -15.20
N ILE A 161 -7.58 15.84 -15.37
CA ILE A 161 -6.75 16.92 -15.95
C ILE A 161 -7.20 17.24 -17.38
N ALA A 162 -7.38 16.22 -18.23
CA ALA A 162 -7.83 16.39 -19.61
C ALA A 162 -9.22 17.05 -19.69
N LYS A 163 -10.16 16.66 -18.82
CA LYS A 163 -11.50 17.28 -18.74
C LYS A 163 -11.40 18.76 -18.33
N ASN A 164 -10.60 19.07 -17.32
CA ASN A 164 -10.42 20.46 -16.86
C ASN A 164 -9.78 21.32 -17.96
N HIS A 165 -8.80 20.80 -18.69
CA HIS A 165 -8.18 21.50 -19.82
C HIS A 165 -9.17 21.76 -20.96
N LYS A 166 -9.98 20.76 -21.33
CA LYS A 166 -11.03 20.91 -22.36
C LYS A 166 -12.07 21.95 -21.98
N ASN A 167 -12.50 21.97 -20.71
CA ASN A 167 -13.45 22.96 -20.21
C ASN A 167 -12.87 24.39 -20.25
N LYS A 168 -11.57 24.54 -19.95
CA LYS A 168 -10.90 25.85 -20.00
C LYS A 168 -10.84 26.41 -21.43
N ILE A 169 -10.46 25.59 -22.41
CA ILE A 169 -10.46 25.99 -23.84
C ILE A 169 -11.87 26.41 -24.30
N HIS A 170 -12.90 25.66 -23.90
CA HIS A 170 -14.27 25.98 -24.29
C HIS A 170 -14.77 27.30 -23.69
N GLN A 171 -14.35 27.64 -22.46
CA GLN A 171 -14.63 28.93 -21.85
C GLN A 171 -13.94 30.07 -22.61
N GLU A 172 -12.65 29.95 -22.90
CA GLU A 172 -11.88 30.96 -23.66
C GLU A 172 -12.49 31.24 -25.03
N GLN A 173 -12.90 30.20 -25.77
CA GLN A 173 -13.59 30.34 -27.08
C GLN A 173 -15.00 30.97 -27.00
N THR A 174 -15.65 30.92 -25.83
CA THR A 174 -16.97 31.53 -25.61
C THR A 174 -16.85 33.01 -25.28
N TYR A 175 -15.73 33.43 -24.67
CA TYR A 175 -15.45 34.84 -24.36
C TYR A 175 -14.94 35.62 -25.58
N GLU A 176 -14.22 35.00 -26.52
CA GLU A 176 -13.79 35.66 -27.77
C GLU A 176 -14.92 35.87 -28.80
N LYS A 177 -16.09 35.25 -28.60
CA LYS A 177 -17.27 35.35 -29.48
C LYS A 177 -18.34 36.34 -28.99
N LYS A 178 -18.08 37.07 -27.91
CA LYS A 178 -18.95 38.14 -27.39
C LYS A 178 -18.26 39.50 -27.54
#